data_AF-A0A1V3X0Y3-F1
#
_entry.id   AF-A0A1V3X0Y3-F1
#
_cell.length_a   1.000
_cell.length_b   1.000
_cell.length_c   1.000
_cell.angle_alpha   90.00
_cell.angle_beta   90.00
_cell.angle_gamma   90.00
#
_symmetry.space_group_name_H-M   'P 1'
#
loop_
_entity.id
_entity.type
_entity.pdbx_description
1 polymer ?
#
loop_
_entity_poly.entity_id
_entity_poly.type
_entity_poly.pdbx_seq_one_letter_code
_entity_poly.pdbx_strand_id
1 'polypeptide(L)'
;MQTAHRCFTAATVAVVLAVGFLPAGTAAADDKVPLGGGAGIVVNGGTLCTLTTIGHDKNGDLIGFSSAHCGGPGAPVAAEGAEAKGIVGTMVAGNDTLDYAVIKFDPAKVTPVADFNGFAINGIGPDPTFGQIACKQGRSTGNSCGVTWGPGRTRAPS
;
A
#
# COMPACT_ATOMS: atom_id res chain seq x y z
N MET A 1 -19.04 -67.43 -9.62
CA MET A 1 -19.11 -65.95 -9.70
C MET A 1 -19.10 -65.37 -8.29
N GLN A 2 -17.95 -65.26 -7.62
CA GLN A 2 -17.89 -64.74 -6.22
C GLN A 2 -16.49 -64.22 -5.82
N THR A 3 -15.45 -64.55 -6.59
CA THR A 3 -14.05 -64.18 -6.33
C THR A 3 -13.68 -62.78 -6.84
N ALA A 4 -14.35 -62.25 -7.87
CA ALA A 4 -14.02 -60.94 -8.46
C ALA A 4 -14.52 -59.73 -7.66
N HIS A 5 -15.61 -59.87 -6.90
CA HIS A 5 -16.21 -58.75 -6.14
C HIS A 5 -15.47 -58.41 -4.84
N ARG A 6 -14.66 -59.34 -4.29
CA ARG A 6 -13.94 -59.13 -3.03
C ARG A 6 -12.66 -58.30 -3.19
N CYS A 7 -12.07 -58.28 -4.39
CA CYS A 7 -10.88 -57.46 -4.68
C CYS A 7 -11.24 -55.99 -4.95
N PHE A 8 -12.41 -55.73 -5.55
CA PHE A 8 -12.82 -54.37 -5.90
C PHE A 8 -13.25 -53.52 -4.69
N THR A 9 -13.74 -54.14 -3.61
CA THR A 9 -14.14 -53.41 -2.39
C THR A 9 -12.97 -53.10 -1.46
N ALA A 10 -11.87 -53.86 -1.51
CA ALA A 10 -10.70 -53.59 -0.67
C ALA A 10 -9.85 -52.42 -1.20
N ALA A 11 -9.78 -52.23 -2.52
CA ALA A 11 -8.97 -51.19 -3.14
C ALA A 11 -9.56 -49.78 -2.98
N THR A 12 -10.88 -49.63 -2.86
CA THR A 12 -11.55 -48.33 -2.75
C THR A 12 -11.49 -47.74 -1.34
N VAL A 13 -11.45 -48.56 -0.29
CA VAL A 13 -11.37 -48.09 1.11
C VAL A 13 -9.97 -47.54 1.45
N ALA A 14 -8.91 -48.06 0.85
CA ALA A 14 -7.54 -47.63 1.13
C ALA A 14 -7.20 -46.24 0.56
N VAL A 15 -7.81 -45.83 -0.55
CA VAL A 15 -7.53 -44.53 -1.20
C VAL A 15 -8.21 -43.38 -0.46
N VAL A 16 -9.39 -43.60 0.13
CA VAL A 16 -10.13 -42.55 0.88
C VAL A 16 -9.45 -42.21 2.21
N LEU A 17 -8.74 -43.16 2.83
CA LEU A 17 -8.00 -42.94 4.08
C LEU A 17 -6.67 -42.19 3.91
N ALA A 18 -6.13 -42.11 2.70
CA ALA A 18 -4.84 -41.44 2.44
C ALA A 18 -4.96 -39.92 2.22
N VAL A 19 -6.16 -39.40 1.93
CA VAL A 19 -6.37 -37.96 1.66
C VAL A 19 -6.58 -37.14 2.94
N GLY A 20 -6.85 -37.80 4.08
CA GLY A 20 -7.10 -37.13 5.37
C GLY A 20 -5.86 -36.67 6.14
N PHE A 21 -4.66 -36.98 5.65
CA PHE A 21 -3.38 -36.68 6.34
C PHE A 21 -2.51 -35.65 5.62
N LEU A 22 -3.09 -34.86 4.70
CA LEU A 22 -2.41 -33.66 4.23
C LEU A 22 -2.40 -32.65 5.39
N PRO A 23 -1.23 -32.14 5.82
CA PRO A 23 -1.20 -31.05 6.79
C PRO A 23 -1.99 -29.89 6.19
N ALA A 24 -3.08 -29.52 6.85
CA ALA A 24 -3.79 -28.29 6.53
C ALA A 24 -2.78 -27.16 6.71
N GLY A 25 -2.25 -26.63 5.61
CA GLY A 25 -1.44 -25.43 5.64
C GLY A 25 -2.27 -24.35 6.30
N THR A 26 -1.92 -23.97 7.52
CA THR A 26 -2.51 -22.80 8.16
C THR A 26 -2.11 -21.61 7.31
N ALA A 27 -3.06 -21.06 6.56
CA ALA A 27 -2.88 -19.76 5.93
C ALA A 27 -2.68 -18.75 7.06
N ALA A 28 -1.44 -18.34 7.32
CA ALA A 28 -1.18 -17.22 8.19
C ALA A 28 -1.81 -15.99 7.53
N ALA A 29 -2.74 -15.34 8.23
CA ALA A 29 -3.22 -14.04 7.80
C ALA A 29 -2.01 -13.11 7.74
N ASP A 30 -1.77 -12.49 6.57
CA ASP A 30 -0.70 -11.52 6.43
C ASP A 30 -1.04 -10.32 7.33
N ASP A 31 -0.31 -10.19 8.43
CA ASP A 31 -0.61 -9.23 9.51
C ASP A 31 -0.22 -7.79 9.16
N LYS A 32 0.21 -7.58 7.91
CA LYS A 32 0.62 -6.33 7.32
C LYS A 32 -0.54 -5.37 7.13
N VAL A 33 -0.24 -4.09 7.23
CA VAL A 33 -1.19 -3.01 6.97
C VAL A 33 -1.23 -2.74 5.47
N PRO A 34 -2.40 -2.86 4.81
CA PRO A 34 -2.54 -2.41 3.44
C PRO A 34 -2.46 -0.87 3.39
N LEU A 35 -1.59 -0.33 2.53
CA LEU A 35 -1.45 1.12 2.33
C LEU A 35 -1.37 1.44 0.84
N GLY A 36 -2.02 2.52 0.44
CA GLY A 36 -1.97 3.04 -0.94
C GLY A 36 -2.18 4.55 -0.98
N GLY A 37 -2.24 5.11 -2.19
CA GLY A 37 -2.46 6.54 -2.36
C GLY A 37 -3.78 7.01 -1.75
N GLY A 38 -3.74 8.10 -0.99
CA GLY A 38 -4.89 8.62 -0.25
C GLY A 38 -5.02 8.11 1.19
N ALA A 39 -4.23 7.11 1.59
CA ALA A 39 -4.26 6.60 2.95
C ALA A 39 -3.82 7.65 3.99
N GLY A 40 -4.42 7.59 5.18
CA GLY A 40 -3.98 8.38 6.33
C GLY A 40 -2.70 7.80 6.94
N ILE A 41 -1.77 8.67 7.30
CA ILE A 41 -0.53 8.32 8.02
C ILE A 41 -0.33 9.25 9.21
N VAL A 42 0.27 8.72 10.28
CA VAL A 42 0.63 9.48 11.48
C VAL A 42 2.14 9.62 11.52
N VAL A 43 2.63 10.85 11.44
CA VAL A 43 4.05 11.20 11.46
C VAL A 43 4.41 11.76 12.83
N ASN A 44 5.55 11.36 13.39
CA ASN A 44 6.00 11.76 14.73
C ASN A 44 4.98 11.50 15.85
N GLY A 45 4.06 10.54 15.67
CA GLY A 45 3.05 10.17 16.65
C GLY A 45 1.90 11.17 16.84
N GLY A 46 1.79 12.21 16.00
CA GLY A 46 0.70 13.18 16.14
C GLY A 46 0.33 13.98 14.88
N THR A 47 1.22 14.08 13.89
CA THR A 47 0.93 14.80 12.65
C THR A 47 0.18 13.88 11.69
N LEU A 48 -1.07 14.23 11.37
CA LEU A 48 -1.92 13.47 10.46
C LEU A 48 -1.72 13.95 9.03
N CYS A 49 -1.28 13.05 8.16
CA CYS A 49 -0.98 13.35 6.77
C CYS A 49 -1.59 12.32 5.82
N THR A 50 -1.53 12.63 4.53
CA THR A 50 -1.94 11.70 3.48
C THR A 50 -0.70 11.09 2.83
N LEU A 51 -0.73 9.78 2.59
CA LEU A 51 0.21 9.08 1.71
C LEU A 51 -0.19 9.39 0.25
N THR A 52 0.66 10.11 -0.48
CA THR A 52 0.39 10.48 -1.87
C THR A 52 0.35 9.25 -2.77
N THR A 53 1.36 8.39 -2.66
CA THR A 53 1.48 7.13 -3.40
C THR A 53 2.52 6.23 -2.73
N ILE A 54 2.54 4.95 -3.10
CA ILE A 54 3.48 3.94 -2.61
C ILE A 54 3.84 2.95 -3.74
N GLY A 55 5.07 2.48 -3.76
CA GLY A 55 5.58 1.55 -4.76
C GLY A 55 7.01 1.12 -4.46
N HIS A 56 7.68 0.47 -5.41
CA HIS A 56 9.07 0.06 -5.25
C HIS A 56 10.00 0.97 -6.05
N ASP A 57 11.15 1.30 -5.47
CA ASP A 57 12.21 1.99 -6.19
C ASP A 57 13.04 1.03 -7.06
N LYS A 58 14.07 1.56 -7.74
CA LYS A 58 14.97 0.76 -8.60
C LYS A 58 15.78 -0.30 -7.84
N ASN A 59 15.92 -0.17 -6.52
CA ASN A 59 16.66 -1.07 -5.65
C ASN A 59 15.74 -2.11 -4.99
N GLY A 60 14.43 -2.03 -5.21
CA GLY A 60 13.43 -2.88 -4.58
C GLY A 60 13.01 -2.43 -3.19
N ASP A 61 13.38 -1.22 -2.76
CA ASP A 61 12.90 -0.66 -1.50
C ASP A 61 11.43 -0.23 -1.64
N LEU A 62 10.62 -0.50 -0.61
CA LEU A 62 9.24 -0.05 -0.55
C LEU A 62 9.19 1.43 -0.15
N ILE A 63 8.84 2.29 -1.11
CA ILE A 63 8.88 3.75 -1.00
C ILE A 63 7.48 4.34 -1.15
N GLY A 64 7.15 5.36 -0.35
CA GLY A 64 6.04 6.24 -0.63
C GLY A 64 6.38 7.72 -0.53
N PHE A 65 5.45 8.56 -0.93
CA PHE A 65 5.60 10.00 -0.94
C PHE A 65 4.55 10.68 -0.09
N SER A 66 4.92 11.79 0.53
CA SER A 66 4.02 12.71 1.21
C SER A 66 4.55 14.13 1.08
N SER A 67 4.00 15.08 1.83
CA SER A 67 4.49 16.45 1.86
C SER A 67 5.64 16.61 2.87
N ALA A 68 6.56 17.55 2.62
CA ALA A 68 7.66 17.86 3.52
C ALA A 68 7.18 18.52 4.82
N HIS A 69 6.05 19.23 4.79
CA HIS A 69 5.49 19.84 5.99
C HIS A 69 4.94 18.84 7.02
N CYS A 70 4.85 17.55 6.66
CA CYS A 70 4.41 16.48 7.55
C CYS A 70 5.52 16.03 8.49
N GLY A 71 6.77 16.15 8.03
CA GLY A 71 7.96 15.71 8.74
C GLY A 71 9.18 15.66 7.83
N GLY A 72 10.36 15.63 8.45
CA GLY A 72 11.65 15.52 7.76
C GLY A 72 12.30 14.15 7.92
N PRO A 73 13.51 13.95 7.37
CA PRO A 73 14.27 12.73 7.53
C PRO A 73 14.40 12.28 8.99
N GLY A 74 14.20 10.98 9.25
CA GLY A 74 14.19 10.37 10.58
C GLY A 74 12.81 10.34 11.25
N ALA A 75 11.81 11.07 10.73
CA ALA A 75 10.47 11.05 11.31
C ALA A 75 9.82 9.65 11.17
N PRO A 76 9.38 9.01 12.26
CA PRO A 76 8.69 7.73 12.21
C PRO A 76 7.27 7.91 11.66
N VAL A 77 6.82 6.92 10.90
CA VAL A 77 5.51 6.89 10.26
C VAL A 77 4.72 5.66 10.74
N ALA A 78 3.53 5.89 11.27
CA ALA A 78 2.52 4.86 11.54
C ALA A 78 1.36 4.98 10.54
N ALA A 79 0.59 3.90 10.39
CA ALA A 79 -0.65 3.93 9.61
C ALA A 79 -1.79 4.46 10.46
N GLU A 80 -2.53 5.45 9.95
CA GLU A 80 -3.69 6.01 10.67
C GLU A 80 -4.78 4.94 10.82
N GLY A 81 -5.31 4.78 12.03
CA GLY A 81 -6.30 3.75 12.38
C GLY A 81 -5.70 2.35 12.63
N ALA A 82 -4.39 2.19 12.47
CA ALA A 82 -3.65 0.97 12.77
C ALA A 82 -2.37 1.26 13.58
N GLU A 83 -2.37 2.31 14.40
CA GLU A 83 -1.21 2.77 15.18
C GLU A 83 -0.71 1.70 16.16
N ALA A 84 -1.59 0.81 16.62
CA ALA A 84 -1.24 -0.34 17.46
C ALA A 84 -0.30 -1.35 16.77
N LYS A 85 -0.21 -1.35 15.42
CA LYS A 85 0.78 -2.12 14.65
C LYS A 85 2.18 -1.46 14.69
N GLY A 86 2.30 -0.30 15.34
CA GLY A 86 3.52 0.44 15.54
C GLY A 86 3.98 1.20 14.31
N ILE A 87 5.25 1.59 14.31
CA ILE A 87 5.88 2.29 13.19
C ILE A 87 6.03 1.34 12.01
N VAL A 88 5.51 1.76 10.86
CA VAL A 88 5.50 1.00 9.60
C VAL A 88 6.52 1.54 8.58
N GLY A 89 7.08 2.72 8.81
CA GLY A 89 8.09 3.32 7.94
C GLY A 89 8.80 4.51 8.56
N THR A 90 9.68 5.13 7.81
CA THR A 90 10.45 6.30 8.24
C THR A 90 10.65 7.24 7.07
N MET A 91 10.53 8.54 7.29
CA MET A 91 10.90 9.54 6.29
C MET A 91 12.42 9.52 6.10
N VAL A 92 12.89 9.33 4.88
CA VAL A 92 14.32 9.15 4.55
C VAL A 92 14.91 10.33 3.78
N ALA A 93 14.06 11.12 3.11
CA ALA A 93 14.46 12.32 2.39
C ALA A 93 13.28 13.29 2.32
N GLY A 94 13.55 14.55 2.00
CA GLY A 94 12.51 15.54 1.73
C GLY A 94 13.10 16.87 1.28
N ASN A 95 12.22 17.75 0.80
CA ASN A 95 12.57 19.08 0.37
C ASN A 95 11.43 20.06 0.67
N ASP A 96 11.62 20.95 1.63
CA ASP A 96 10.61 21.92 2.05
C ASP A 96 10.25 22.94 0.95
N THR A 97 11.17 23.17 0.03
CA THR A 97 11.02 24.14 -1.05
C THR A 97 10.12 23.61 -2.17
N LEU A 98 10.18 22.31 -2.45
CA LEU A 98 9.35 21.60 -3.42
C LEU A 98 8.17 20.86 -2.77
N ASP A 99 8.13 20.86 -1.45
CA ASP A 99 7.12 20.26 -0.59
C ASP A 99 6.87 18.76 -0.80
N TYR A 100 7.95 17.97 -0.85
CA TYR A 100 7.86 16.51 -0.88
C TYR A 100 8.70 15.87 0.23
N ALA A 101 8.21 14.74 0.74
CA ALA A 101 8.93 13.82 1.61
C ALA A 101 8.89 12.41 1.01
N VAL A 102 9.97 11.66 1.22
CA VAL A 102 10.13 10.27 0.81
C VAL A 102 10.09 9.41 2.06
N ILE A 103 9.22 8.42 2.09
CA ILE A 103 9.04 7.48 3.18
C ILE A 103 9.55 6.13 2.72
N LYS A 104 10.46 5.50 3.47
CA LYS A 104 10.81 4.08 3.30
C LYS A 104 9.98 3.27 4.28
N PHE A 105 9.17 2.35 3.75
CA PHE A 105 8.34 1.45 4.55
C PHE A 105 9.06 0.13 4.82
N ASP A 106 8.69 -0.50 5.93
CA ASP A 106 9.08 -1.86 6.26
C ASP A 106 8.21 -2.86 5.47
N PRO A 107 8.76 -3.63 4.51
CA PRO A 107 8.00 -4.59 3.72
C PRO A 107 7.47 -5.77 4.55
N ALA A 108 7.96 -5.96 5.78
CA ALA A 108 7.40 -6.93 6.72
C ALA A 108 6.12 -6.43 7.40
N LYS A 109 5.83 -5.12 7.34
CA LYS A 109 4.68 -4.49 8.00
C LYS A 109 3.65 -3.90 7.05
N VAL A 110 4.02 -3.64 5.79
CA VAL A 110 3.15 -2.96 4.82
C VAL A 110 2.95 -3.82 3.58
N THR A 111 1.69 -3.91 3.15
CA THR A 111 1.31 -4.42 1.84
C THR A 111 0.93 -3.22 0.96
N PRO A 112 1.75 -2.82 -0.03
CA PRO A 112 1.36 -1.75 -0.94
C PRO A 112 0.18 -2.18 -1.81
N VAL A 113 -0.84 -1.33 -1.89
CA VAL A 113 -2.00 -1.55 -2.76
C VAL A 113 -2.15 -0.41 -3.76
N ALA A 114 -2.38 -0.77 -5.02
CA ALA A 114 -2.59 0.19 -6.10
C ALA A 114 -4.00 0.83 -6.05
N ASP A 115 -4.96 0.11 -5.48
CA ASP A 115 -6.31 0.60 -5.20
C ASP A 115 -6.50 0.64 -3.69
N PHE A 116 -6.61 1.85 -3.14
CA PHE A 116 -6.88 2.08 -1.73
C PHE A 116 -8.25 2.73 -1.58
N ASN A 117 -9.19 2.01 -0.93
CA ASN A 117 -10.56 2.48 -0.72
C ASN A 117 -11.29 2.92 -2.00
N GLY A 118 -11.07 2.22 -3.13
CA GLY A 118 -11.69 2.53 -4.42
C GLY A 118 -11.00 3.64 -5.21
N PHE A 119 -9.84 4.12 -4.74
CA PHE A 119 -9.00 5.06 -5.46
C PHE A 119 -7.78 4.34 -6.03
N ALA A 120 -7.83 4.06 -7.34
CA ALA A 120 -6.77 3.37 -8.05
C ALA A 120 -5.72 4.34 -8.62
N ILE A 121 -4.44 4.06 -8.37
CA ILE A 121 -3.29 4.70 -9.03
C ILE A 121 -2.68 3.68 -10.00
N ASN A 122 -2.93 3.88 -11.29
CA ASN A 122 -2.50 2.95 -12.36
C ASN A 122 -1.24 3.42 -13.11
N GLY A 123 -0.69 4.57 -12.75
CA GLY A 123 0.50 5.13 -13.40
C GLY A 123 0.60 6.63 -13.25
N ILE A 124 1.55 7.21 -13.96
CA ILE A 124 1.79 8.66 -14.03
C ILE A 124 1.27 9.14 -15.38
N GLY A 125 0.36 10.12 -15.34
CA GLY A 125 -0.14 10.80 -16.53
C GLY A 125 0.77 11.95 -16.96
N PRO A 126 0.51 12.55 -18.13
CA PRO A 126 1.15 13.82 -18.50
C PRO A 126 0.77 14.93 -17.52
N ASP A 127 1.56 16.00 -17.48
CA ASP A 127 1.23 17.19 -16.71
C ASP A 127 -0.12 17.76 -17.14
N PRO A 128 -0.99 18.17 -16.18
CA PRO A 128 -2.30 18.66 -16.50
C PRO A 128 -2.22 20.04 -17.17
N THR A 129 -3.04 20.24 -18.20
CA THR A 129 -3.13 21.53 -18.90
C THR A 129 -4.17 22.45 -18.27
N PHE A 130 -4.08 23.75 -18.56
CA PHE A 130 -5.10 24.71 -18.16
C PHE A 130 -6.51 24.24 -18.57
N GLY A 131 -7.47 24.37 -17.65
CA GLY A 131 -8.87 23.99 -17.86
C GLY A 131 -9.17 22.51 -17.62
N GLN A 132 -8.17 21.64 -17.49
CA GLN A 132 -8.42 20.22 -17.19
C GLN A 132 -8.92 20.01 -15.77
N ILE A 133 -9.83 19.04 -15.59
CA ILE A 133 -10.25 18.60 -14.27
C ILE A 133 -9.19 17.67 -13.69
N ALA A 134 -8.70 18.02 -12.50
CA ALA A 134 -7.84 17.18 -11.70
C ALA A 134 -8.50 16.90 -10.35
N CYS A 135 -8.30 15.68 -9.85
CA CYS A 135 -8.81 15.23 -8.57
C CYS A 135 -7.68 15.00 -7.58
N LYS A 136 -7.99 15.13 -6.29
CA LYS A 136 -7.12 14.83 -5.16
C LYS A 136 -7.83 13.84 -4.25
N GLN A 137 -7.10 12.80 -3.83
CA GLN A 137 -7.55 11.89 -2.78
C GLN A 137 -6.78 12.21 -1.51
N GLY A 138 -7.49 12.48 -0.41
CA GLY A 138 -6.88 12.80 0.88
C GLY A 138 -7.61 12.18 2.06
N ARG A 139 -6.89 11.99 3.17
CA ARG A 139 -7.41 11.41 4.41
C ARG A 139 -8.61 12.14 5.01
N SER A 140 -8.73 13.45 4.80
CA SER A 140 -9.76 14.29 5.45
C SER A 140 -11.00 14.49 4.58
N THR A 141 -10.82 14.85 3.31
CA THR A 141 -11.92 15.21 2.41
C THR A 141 -12.24 14.13 1.38
N GLY A 142 -11.50 13.01 1.39
CA GLY A 142 -11.63 11.98 0.38
C GLY A 142 -11.30 12.49 -1.02
N ASN A 143 -12.08 12.05 -2.01
CA ASN A 143 -11.91 12.43 -3.41
C ASN A 143 -12.56 13.80 -3.67
N SER A 144 -11.77 14.76 -4.12
CA SER A 144 -12.23 16.12 -4.46
C SER A 144 -11.62 16.59 -5.78
N CYS A 145 -12.43 17.18 -6.66
CA CYS A 145 -12.02 17.55 -8.01
C CYS A 145 -12.21 19.04 -8.29
N GLY A 146 -11.40 19.59 -9.18
CA GLY A 146 -11.49 20.98 -9.61
C GLY A 146 -10.71 21.25 -10.89
N VAL A 147 -10.85 22.48 -11.38
CA VAL A 147 -10.17 22.95 -12.59
C VAL A 147 -8.70 23.24 -12.30
N THR A 148 -7.83 22.80 -13.20
CA THR A 148 -6.40 23.13 -13.21
C THR A 148 -6.20 24.50 -13.86
N TRP A 149 -5.56 25.42 -13.15
CA TRP A 149 -5.36 26.81 -13.62
C TRP A 149 -3.99 27.06 -14.27
N GLY A 150 -3.20 26.01 -14.48
CA GLY A 150 -1.85 26.07 -15.05
C GLY A 150 -0.86 25.26 -14.23
N PRO A 151 0.39 25.11 -14.71
CA PRO A 151 1.46 24.53 -13.91
C PRO A 151 1.63 25.40 -12.65
N GLY A 152 1.78 24.76 -11.48
CA GLY A 152 2.18 25.46 -10.27
C GLY A 152 3.48 26.26 -10.52
N ARG A 153 3.78 27.27 -9.69
CA ARG A 153 4.95 28.16 -9.89
C ARG A 153 6.20 27.36 -10.27
N THR A 154 6.57 27.36 -11.55
CA THR A 154 7.86 26.87 -12.03
C THR A 154 8.90 27.86 -11.55
N ARG A 155 9.82 27.43 -10.69
CA ARG A 155 10.97 28.29 -10.38
C ARG A 155 11.88 28.26 -11.60
N ALA A 156 12.17 29.44 -12.16
CA ALA A 156 13.21 29.61 -13.16
C ALA A 156 14.52 28.99 -12.65
N PRO A 157 15.33 28.36 -13.52
CA PRO A 157 16.63 27.87 -13.12
C PRO A 157 17.45 29.04 -12.56
N SER A 158 17.94 28.87 -11.32
CA SER A 158 18.95 29.72 -10.71
C SER A 158 20.28 29.60 -11.45
#